data_AF-A0A7Y5NE80-F1
#
_entry.id   AF-A0A7Y5NE80-F1
#
_cell.length_a   1.000
_cell.length_b   1.000
_cell.length_c   1.000
_cell.angle_alpha   90.00
_cell.angle_beta   90.00
_cell.angle_gamma   90.00
#
_symmetry.space_group_name_H-M   'P 1'
#
loop_
_entity.id
_entity.type
_entity.pdbx_description
1 polymer ?
#
loop_
_entity_poly.entity_id
_entity_poly.type
_entity_poly.pdbx_seq_one_letter_code
_entity_poly.pdbx_strand_id
1 'polypeptide(L)' 'MKTLHDIEINPGLLWDHDFSPAEMQQERFLIWYLGRLLERGTAAEVKRLPREVIAQYLDRLSLSGRVRRFWQWYLQEV' A
#
# COMPACT_ATOMS: atom_id res chain seq x y z
N MET A 1 -11.55 6.09 7.30
CA MET A 1 -11.08 6.84 6.11
C MET A 1 -10.46 5.85 5.16
N LYS A 2 -10.65 6.02 3.84
CA LYS A 2 -10.26 5.02 2.84
C LYS A 2 -9.53 5.63 1.66
N THR A 3 -8.73 4.83 0.96
CA THR A 3 -8.08 5.20 -0.31
C THR A 3 -9.05 5.09 -1.50
N LEU A 4 -8.56 5.44 -2.69
CA LEU A 4 -9.25 5.24 -3.98
C LEU A 4 -9.75 3.80 -4.22
N HIS A 5 -9.12 2.78 -3.64
CA HIS A 5 -9.52 1.36 -3.76
C HIS A 5 -10.20 0.83 -2.49
N ASP A 6 -10.87 1.69 -1.75
CA ASP A 6 -11.59 1.33 -0.51
C ASP A 6 -10.74 0.71 0.61
N ILE A 7 -9.40 0.84 0.53
CA ILE A 7 -8.46 0.32 1.53
C ILE A 7 -8.51 1.21 2.77
N GLU A 8 -8.65 0.62 3.95
CA GLU A 8 -8.62 1.33 5.23
C GLU A 8 -7.27 2.02 5.45
N ILE A 9 -7.32 3.30 5.78
CA ILE A 9 -6.14 4.10 6.07
C ILE A 9 -5.83 4.02 7.57
N ASN A 10 -4.62 3.59 7.91
CA ASN A 10 -4.05 3.61 9.25
C ASN A 10 -3.33 4.95 9.48
N PRO A 11 -3.86 5.83 10.37
CA PRO A 11 -3.24 7.11 10.70
C PRO A 11 -1.82 6.97 11.27
N GLY A 12 -1.49 5.83 11.90
CA GLY A 12 -0.15 5.55 12.40
C GLY A 12 0.91 5.44 11.30
N LEU A 13 0.52 5.25 10.03
CA LEU A 13 1.44 5.29 8.88
C LEU A 13 1.62 6.69 8.30
N LEU A 14 0.85 7.68 8.75
CA LEU A 14 0.80 9.06 8.25
C LEU A 14 1.52 10.07 9.17
N TRP A 15 2.19 9.61 10.23
CA TRP A 15 2.74 10.46 11.30
C TRP A 15 3.66 11.60 10.85
N ASP A 16 4.26 11.51 9.66
CA ASP A 16 5.18 12.47 9.06
C ASP A 16 4.59 13.30 7.90
N HIS A 17 3.30 13.12 7.59
CA HIS A 17 2.64 13.84 6.49
C HIS A 17 1.21 14.21 6.83
N ASP A 18 0.82 15.44 6.47
CA ASP A 18 -0.56 15.90 6.58
C ASP A 18 -1.20 15.88 5.19
N PHE A 19 -1.93 14.80 4.89
CA PHE A 19 -2.68 14.67 3.65
C PHE A 19 -4.13 15.14 3.87
N SER A 20 -4.64 15.94 2.96
CA SER A 20 -6.06 16.27 2.96
C SER A 20 -6.92 15.06 2.54
N PRO A 21 -8.21 14.99 2.95
CA PRO A 21 -9.11 13.94 2.50
C PRO A 21 -9.22 13.84 0.97
N ALA A 22 -9.10 14.97 0.26
CA ALA A 22 -9.10 15.01 -1.21
C ALA A 22 -7.85 14.37 -1.81
N GLU A 23 -6.68 14.55 -1.19
CA GLU A 23 -5.44 13.90 -1.61
C GLU A 23 -5.47 12.40 -1.39
N MET A 24 -6.15 11.94 -0.34
CA MET A 24 -6.26 10.51 -0.02
C MET A 24 -7.07 9.71 -1.04
N GLN A 25 -7.90 10.39 -1.84
CA GLN A 25 -8.61 9.80 -2.97
C GLN A 25 -7.79 9.79 -4.26
N GLN A 26 -6.57 10.35 -4.27
CA GLN A 26 -5.73 10.38 -5.45
C GLN A 26 -4.87 9.13 -5.58
N GLU A 27 -4.61 8.72 -6.82
CA GLU A 27 -3.73 7.59 -7.10
C GLU A 27 -2.30 7.79 -6.54
N ARG A 28 -1.81 9.04 -6.54
CA ARG A 28 -0.50 9.37 -5.95
C ARG A 28 -0.43 8.99 -4.47
N PHE A 29 -1.48 9.28 -3.71
CA PHE A 29 -1.57 8.90 -2.30
C PHE A 29 -1.63 7.39 -2.16
N LEU A 30 -2.46 6.72 -2.96
CA LEU A 30 -2.55 5.26 -2.93
C LEU A 30 -1.17 4.60 -3.13
N ILE A 31 -0.40 5.02 -4.12
CA ILE A 31 0.94 4.47 -4.39
C ILE A 31 1.86 4.68 -3.19
N TRP A 32 1.87 5.89 -2.64
CA TRP A 32 2.67 6.23 -1.47
C TRP A 32 2.26 5.39 -0.25
N TYR A 33 0.96 5.33 0.04
CA TYR A 33 0.40 4.65 1.20
C TYR A 33 0.56 3.14 1.09
N LEU A 34 0.30 2.56 -0.08
CA LEU A 34 0.46 1.13 -0.32
C LEU A 34 1.92 0.70 -0.15
N GLY A 35 2.88 1.46 -0.68
CA GLY A 35 4.30 1.18 -0.47
C GLY A 35 4.66 1.15 1.02
N ARG A 36 4.15 2.12 1.78
CA ARG A 36 4.39 2.25 3.21
C ARG A 36 3.70 1.15 4.03
N LEU A 37 2.49 0.77 3.65
CA LEU A 37 1.72 -0.30 4.28
C LEU A 37 2.34 -1.68 4.04
N LEU A 38 2.86 -1.94 2.83
CA LEU A 38 3.57 -3.19 2.54
C LEU A 38 4.93 -3.29 3.24
N GLU A 39 5.57 -2.16 3.56
CA GLU A 39 6.85 -2.12 4.29
C GLU A 39 6.69 -2.15 5.81
N ARG A 40 5.71 -1.42 6.35
CA ARG A 40 5.61 -1.09 7.78
C ARG A 40 4.27 -1.44 8.41
N GLY A 41 3.31 -1.89 7.60
CA GLY A 41 2.00 -2.33 8.09
C GLY A 41 2.09 -3.61 8.91
N THR A 42 1.04 -3.86 9.68
CA THR A 42 0.88 -5.13 10.37
C THR A 42 0.45 -6.23 9.40
N ALA A 43 0.75 -7.48 9.75
CA ALA A 43 0.31 -8.63 8.96
C ALA A 43 -1.23 -8.68 8.78
N ALA A 44 -2.00 -8.19 9.76
CA ALA A 44 -3.46 -8.16 9.67
C ALA A 44 -3.94 -7.16 8.62
N GLU A 45 -3.32 -5.97 8.54
CA GLU A 45 -3.67 -4.96 7.53
C GLU A 45 -3.27 -5.42 6.13
N VAL A 46 -2.04 -5.94 5.99
CA VAL A 46 -1.52 -6.44 4.71
C VAL A 46 -2.40 -7.57 4.16
N LYS A 47 -2.88 -8.48 5.01
CA LYS A 47 -3.78 -9.57 4.59
C LYS A 47 -5.16 -9.11 4.08
N ARG A 48 -5.60 -7.90 4.43
CA ARG A 48 -6.86 -7.33 3.95
C ARG A 48 -6.74 -6.66 2.58
N LEU A 49 -5.52 -6.47 2.08
CA LEU A 49 -5.31 -5.82 0.80
C LEU A 49 -5.76 -6.72 -0.36
N PRO A 50 -6.51 -6.17 -1.33
CA PRO A 50 -6.81 -6.89 -2.56
C PRO A 50 -5.51 -7.22 -3.30
N ARG A 51 -5.34 -8.49 -3.67
CA ARG A 51 -4.13 -8.98 -4.34
C ARG A 51 -3.91 -8.26 -5.68
N GLU A 52 -5.00 -8.00 -6.39
CA GLU A 52 -5.04 -7.37 -7.71
C GLU A 52 -4.50 -5.93 -7.63
N VAL A 53 -4.82 -5.21 -6.55
CA VAL A 53 -4.31 -3.86 -6.30
C VAL A 53 -2.80 -3.90 -6.05
N ILE A 54 -2.31 -4.86 -5.24
CA ILE A 54 -0.87 -5.01 -5.04
C ILE A 54 -0.18 -5.28 -6.39
N ALA A 55 -0.69 -6.23 -7.18
CA ALA A 55 -0.13 -6.57 -8.48
C ALA A 55 -0.11 -5.40 -9.46
N GLN A 56 -1.22 -4.64 -9.54
CA GLN A 56 -1.36 -3.49 -10.42
C GLN A 56 -0.34 -2.38 -10.12
N TYR A 57 -0.03 -2.17 -8.83
CA TYR A 57 0.78 -1.04 -8.41
C TYR A 57 2.23 -1.39 -8.08
N LEU A 58 2.58 -2.68 -7.95
CA LEU A 58 3.86 -3.14 -7.43
C LEU A 58 5.07 -2.44 -8.06
N ASP A 59 5.09 -2.25 -9.37
CA ASP A 59 6.22 -1.64 -10.09
C ASP A 59 6.36 -0.13 -9.82
N ARG A 60 5.30 0.52 -9.34
CA ARG A 60 5.26 1.95 -8.99
C ARG A 60 5.55 2.19 -7.51
N LEU A 61 5.55 1.15 -6.67
CA LEU A 61 5.75 1.28 -5.23
C LEU A 61 7.22 1.53 -4.87
N SER A 62 7.46 2.49 -3.98
CA SER A 62 8.78 2.67 -3.37
C SER A 62 8.95 1.63 -2.25
N LEU A 63 9.55 0.48 -2.58
CA LEU A 63 9.78 -0.65 -1.68
C LEU A 63 11.27 -0.96 -1.60
N SER A 64 11.72 -1.46 -0.45
CA SER A 64 13.03 -2.09 -0.34
C SER A 64 13.12 -3.32 -1.24
N GLY A 65 14.33 -3.66 -1.70
CA GLY A 65 14.53 -4.82 -2.56
C GLY A 65 14.07 -6.14 -1.95
N ARG A 66 14.12 -6.27 -0.61
CA ARG A 66 13.63 -7.45 0.11
C ARG A 66 12.11 -7.58 0.01
N VAL A 67 11.38 -6.52 0.34
CA VAL A 67 9.91 -6.52 0.32
C VAL A 67 9.38 -6.65 -1.11
N ARG A 68 10.00 -5.96 -2.08
CA ARG A 68 9.67 -6.11 -3.51
C ARG A 68 9.80 -7.56 -3.98
N ARG A 69 10.92 -8.23 -3.69
CA ARG A 69 11.14 -9.63 -4.08
C ARG A 69 10.13 -10.58 -3.45
N PHE A 70 9.79 -10.37 -2.18
CA PHE A 70 8.74 -11.15 -1.52
C PHE A 70 7.41 -11.04 -2.26
N TRP A 71 6.96 -9.82 -2.59
CA TRP A 71 5.69 -9.63 -3.28
C TRP A 71 5.72 -10.14 -4.73
N GLN A 72 6.83 -9.99 -5.44
CA GLN A 72 6.99 -10.57 -6.78
C GLN A 72 6.84 -12.09 -6.75
N TRP A 73 7.52 -12.77 -5.80
CA TRP A 73 7.39 -14.21 -5.62
C TRP A 73 5.96 -14.61 -5.22
N TYR A 74 5.40 -13.97 -4.20
CA TYR A 74 4.05 -14.28 -3.69
C TYR A 74 2.96 -14.11 -4.76
N LEU A 75 3.12 -13.12 -5.65
CA LEU A 75 2.18 -12.89 -6.74
C LEU A 75 2.37 -13.84 -7.93
N GLN A 76 3.48 -14.56 -8.04
CA GLN A 76 3.70 -15.57 -9.08
C GLN A 76 3.18 -16.96 -8.68
N GLU A 77 3.08 -17.26 -7.38
CA GLU A 77 2.71 -18.59 -6.89
C GLU A 77 1.20 -18.92 -6.90
N VAL A 78 0.33 -18.00 -7.35
CA VAL A 78 -1.14 -18.19 -7.32
C VAL A 78 -1.77 -17.90 -8.67
#